data_AF-A0A848XEL8-F1
#
_entry.id   AF-A0A848XEL8-F1
#
_cell.length_a   1.000
_cell.length_b   1.000
_cell.length_c   1.000
_cell.angle_alpha   90.00
_cell.angle_beta   90.00
_cell.angle_gamma   90.00
#
_symmetry.space_group_name_H-M   'P 1'
#
loop_
_entity.id
_entity.type
_entity.pdbx_description
1 polymer ?
#
loop_
_entity_poly.entity_id
_entity_poly.type
_entity_poly.pdbx_seq_one_letter_code
_entity_poly.pdbx_strand_id
1 'polypeptide(L)'
;LYNKWYVDELYDRIIVQPILGLSRWCWRFIDSVIIDGTVNFVANFTRLTGWIASLFQTGQVNLYAFVLTLGVLLVLGAAVL
;
A
#
# COMPACT_ATOMS: atom_id res chain seq x y z
N LEU A 1 39.46 -41.34 -12.38
CA LEU A 1 38.00 -41.13 -12.59
C LEU A 1 37.71 -39.62 -12.51
N TYR A 2 38.32 -38.88 -13.44
CA TYR A 2 38.38 -37.42 -13.44
C TYR A 2 37.35 -36.92 -14.46
N ASN A 3 36.45 -36.05 -14.02
CA ASN A 3 35.29 -35.52 -14.75
C ASN A 3 34.15 -36.53 -14.99
N LYS A 4 33.18 -36.45 -14.09
CA LYS A 4 31.90 -37.15 -14.06
C LYS A 4 31.04 -36.72 -15.26
N TRP A 5 31.38 -37.18 -16.47
CA TRP A 5 30.60 -37.10 -17.72
C TRP A 5 29.96 -35.75 -18.11
N TYR A 6 30.32 -34.60 -17.51
CA TYR A 6 29.77 -33.26 -17.81
C TYR A 6 28.23 -33.12 -17.73
N VAL A 7 27.49 -34.20 -17.43
CA VAL A 7 26.02 -34.22 -17.42
C VAL A 7 25.48 -33.41 -16.24
N ASP A 8 26.13 -33.50 -15.08
CA ASP A 8 25.72 -32.75 -13.88
C ASP A 8 25.83 -31.24 -14.13
N GLU A 9 26.92 -30.75 -14.74
CA GLU A 9 27.12 -29.31 -14.98
C GLU A 9 26.21 -28.75 -16.09
N LEU A 10 25.89 -29.58 -17.09
CA LEU A 10 24.93 -29.21 -18.13
C LEU A 10 23.52 -29.08 -17.54
N TYR A 11 23.12 -30.03 -16.69
CA TYR A 11 21.84 -30.01 -16.00
C TYR A 11 21.71 -28.82 -15.06
N ASP A 12 22.78 -28.53 -14.31
CA ASP A 12 22.82 -27.41 -13.37
C ASP A 12 22.68 -26.06 -14.09
N ARG A 13 23.30 -25.89 -15.27
CA ARG A 13 23.18 -24.67 -16.07
C ARG A 13 21.85 -24.51 -16.80
N ILE A 14 21.32 -25.59 -17.37
CA ILE A 14 20.15 -25.50 -18.27
C ILE A 14 18.85 -25.56 -17.48
N ILE A 15 18.82 -26.24 -16.34
CA ILE A 15 17.58 -26.48 -15.59
C ILE A 15 17.63 -25.75 -14.24
N VAL A 16 18.67 -25.95 -13.43
CA VAL A 16 18.69 -25.44 -12.05
C VAL A 16 18.87 -23.92 -11.99
N GLN A 17 19.87 -23.37 -12.68
CA GLN A 17 20.16 -21.93 -12.73
C GLN A 17 18.97 -21.07 -13.20
N PRO A 18 18.26 -21.38 -14.31
CA PRO A 18 17.13 -20.58 -14.75
C PRO A 18 15.92 -20.70 -13.81
N ILE A 19 15.66 -21.87 -13.24
CA ILE A 19 14.57 -22.05 -12.25
C ILE A 19 14.86 -21.22 -10.99
N LEU A 20 16.10 -21.24 -10.49
CA LEU A 20 16.50 -20.39 -9.37
C LEU A 20 16.45 -18.90 -9.72
N GLY A 21 16.78 -18.53 -10.96
CA GLY A 21 16.63 -17.16 -11.47
C GLY A 21 15.17 -16.69 -11.43
N LEU A 22 14.25 -17.49 -11.97
CA LEU A 22 12.81 -17.22 -11.95
C LEU A 22 12.25 -17.19 -10.53
N SER A 23 12.66 -18.12 -9.66
CA SER A 23 12.23 -18.14 -8.26
C SER A 23 12.66 -16.87 -7.52
N ARG A 24 13.91 -16.41 -7.73
CA ARG A 24 14.40 -15.16 -7.13
C ARG A 24 13.69 -13.94 -7.69
N TRP A 25 13.37 -13.94 -8.98
CA TRP A 25 12.62 -12.85 -9.61
C TRP A 25 11.19 -12.76 -9.09
N CYS A 26 10.47 -13.89 -9.02
CA CYS A 26 9.13 -13.94 -8.42
C CYS A 26 9.15 -13.50 -6.96
N TRP A 27 10.11 -13.97 -6.16
CA TRP A 27 10.21 -13.57 -4.75
C TRP A 27 10.43 -12.06 -4.61
N ARG A 28 11.38 -11.49 -5.37
CA ARG A 28 11.60 -10.04 -5.39
C ARG A 28 10.36 -9.29 -5.84
N PHE A 29 9.71 -9.72 -6.92
CA PHE A 29 8.55 -9.01 -7.46
C PHE A 29 7.39 -9.02 -6.46
N ILE A 30 7.10 -10.16 -5.84
CA ILE A 30 6.02 -10.26 -4.86
C ILE A 30 6.32 -9.41 -3.63
N ASP A 31 7.50 -9.55 -3.03
CA ASP A 31 7.82 -8.86 -1.79
C ASP A 31 7.94 -7.34 -2.00
N SER A 32 8.76 -6.92 -2.95
CA SER A 32 9.07 -5.49 -3.14
C SER A 32 8.02 -4.70 -3.91
N VAL A 33 7.22 -5.33 -4.78
CA VAL A 33 6.18 -4.61 -5.54
C VAL A 33 4.82 -4.74 -4.87
N ILE A 34 4.46 -5.95 -4.41
CA ILE A 34 3.12 -6.17 -3.85
C ILE A 34 3.09 -5.77 -2.39
N ILE A 35 4.00 -6.27 -1.56
CA ILE A 35 3.94 -6.02 -0.11
C ILE A 35 4.39 -4.58 0.20
N ASP A 36 5.61 -4.22 -0.18
CA ASP A 36 6.14 -2.87 0.03
C ASP A 36 5.32 -1.80 -0.71
N GLY A 37 4.86 -2.10 -1.94
CA GLY A 37 4.01 -1.18 -2.70
C GLY A 37 2.66 -0.93 -2.03
N THR A 38 2.01 -1.97 -1.51
CA THR A 38 0.71 -1.83 -0.83
C THR A 38 0.82 -1.03 0.46
N VAL A 39 1.84 -1.30 1.27
CA VAL A 39 2.06 -0.57 2.53
C VAL A 39 2.34 0.91 2.27
N ASN A 40 3.22 1.21 1.31
CA ASN A 40 3.52 2.59 0.92
C ASN A 40 2.31 3.31 0.33
N PHE A 41 1.47 2.60 -0.42
CA PHE A 41 0.22 3.15 -0.94
C PHE A 41 -0.74 3.53 0.19
N VAL A 42 -0.96 2.65 1.17
CA VAL A 42 -1.85 2.92 2.32
C VAL A 42 -1.31 4.08 3.16
N ALA A 43 0.00 4.13 3.39
CA ALA A 43 0.65 5.22 4.10
C ALA A 43 0.47 6.56 3.37
N ASN A 44 0.73 6.60 2.06
CA ASN A 44 0.55 7.80 1.26
C ASN A 44 -0.91 8.23 1.18
N PHE A 45 -1.84 7.29 1.02
CA PHE A 45 -3.27 7.56 1.02
C PHE A 45 -3.71 8.22 2.33
N THR A 46 -3.31 7.64 3.46
CA THR A 46 -3.63 8.19 4.79
C THR A 46 -3.06 9.60 5.00
N ARG A 47 -1.83 9.84 4.52
CA ARG A 47 -1.22 11.19 4.57
C ARG A 47 -1.97 12.18 3.69
N LEU A 48 -2.39 11.78 2.50
CA LEU A 48 -3.17 12.59 1.57
C LEU A 48 -4.52 12.98 2.18
N THR A 49 -5.22 12.01 2.77
CA THR A 49 -6.50 12.27 3.45
C THR A 49 -6.32 13.22 4.64
N GLY A 50 -5.24 13.06 5.41
CA GLY A 50 -4.93 13.97 6.52
C GLY A 50 -4.60 15.39 6.03
N TRP A 51 -3.87 15.52 4.93
CA TRP A 51 -3.57 16.82 4.33
C TRP A 51 -4.83 17.51 3.82
N ILE A 52 -5.70 16.80 3.10
CA ILE A 52 -7.01 17.32 2.66
C ILE A 52 -7.86 17.73 3.87
N ALA A 53 -7.91 16.91 4.91
CA ALA A 53 -8.64 17.25 6.14
C ALA A 53 -8.09 18.51 6.82
N SER A 54 -6.76 18.68 6.84
CA SER A 54 -6.12 19.87 7.41
C SER A 54 -6.43 21.17 6.66
N LEU A 55 -6.67 21.09 5.35
CA LEU A 55 -7.10 22.24 4.53
C LEU A 55 -8.48 22.78 4.94
N PHE A 56 -9.37 21.93 5.45
CA PHE A 56 -10.66 22.39 6.01
C PHE A 56 -10.50 23.12 7.34
N GLN A 57 -9.35 22.98 8.00
CA GLN A 57 -9.03 23.58 9.28
C GLN A 57 -8.43 25.00 9.07
N THR A 58 -9.13 25.87 8.35
CA THR A 58 -8.68 27.24 7.97
C THR A 58 -8.57 28.23 9.13
N GLY A 59 -8.93 27.83 10.35
CA GLY A 59 -8.86 28.68 11.55
C GLY A 59 -9.96 29.75 11.63
N GLN A 60 -10.92 29.78 10.69
CA GLN A 60 -12.03 30.72 10.71
C GLN A 60 -13.12 30.29 11.69
N VAL A 61 -13.22 30.98 12.84
CA VAL A 61 -14.21 30.76 13.90
C VAL A 61 -15.65 30.74 13.37
N ASN A 62 -15.95 31.58 12.36
CA ASN A 62 -17.28 31.66 11.75
C ASN A 62 -17.73 30.33 11.10
N LEU A 63 -16.82 29.63 10.43
CA LEU A 63 -17.12 28.37 9.74
C LEU A 63 -17.43 27.27 10.76
N TYR A 64 -16.69 27.24 11.89
CA TYR A 64 -16.98 26.33 13.00
C TYR A 64 -18.36 26.60 13.63
N ALA A 65 -18.72 27.87 13.86
CA ALA A 65 -20.03 28.23 14.41
C ALA A 65 -21.18 27.81 13.47
N PHE A 66 -20.99 27.98 12.15
CA PHE A 66 -21.96 27.56 11.15
C PHE A 66 -22.16 26.04 11.13
N VAL A 67 -21.07 25.26 11.07
CA VAL A 67 -21.13 23.78 11.07
C VAL A 67 -21.75 23.25 12.35
N LEU A 68 -21.41 23.83 13.50
CA LEU A 68 -21.97 23.43 14.80
C LEU A 68 -23.49 23.67 14.86
N THR A 69 -23.94 24.85 14.41
CA THR A 69 -25.38 25.18 14.40
C THR A 69 -26.16 24.24 13.48
N LEU A 70 -25.63 23.95 12.29
CA LEU A 70 -26.20 22.97 11.35
C LEU A 70 -26.27 21.56 11.96
N GLY A 71 -25.21 21.13 12.63
CA GLY A 71 -25.14 19.84 13.32
C GLY A 71 -26.19 19.71 14.43
N VAL A 72 -26.37 20.76 15.24
CA VAL A 72 -27.41 20.79 16.29
C VAL A 72 -28.81 20.68 15.68
N LEU A 73 -29.10 21.42 14.60
CA LEU A 73 -30.40 21.34 13.92
C LEU A 73 -30.66 19.95 13.35
N LEU A 74 -29.65 19.29 12.78
CA LEU A 74 -29.78 17.93 12.27
C LEU A 74 -30.07 16.91 13.37
N VAL A 75 -29.33 16.98 14.49
CA VAL A 75 -29.51 16.05 15.62
C VAL A 75 -30.89 16.24 16.25
N LEU A 76 -31.32 17.48 16.48
CA LEU A 76 -32.65 17.76 17.01
C LEU A 76 -33.75 17.33 16.03
N GLY A 77 -33.58 17.59 14.74
CA GLY A 77 -34.51 17.15 13.70
C GLY A 77 -34.64 15.63 13.66
N ALA A 78 -33.52 14.90 13.72
CA ALA A 78 -33.50 13.44 13.74
C ALA A 78 -34.03 12.83 15.05
N ALA A 79 -33.94 13.54 16.18
CA ALA A 79 -34.45 13.08 17.46
C ALA A 79 -35.96 13.37 17.67
N VAL A 80 -36.50 14.34 16.93
CA VAL A 80 -37.92 14.73 16.99
C VAL A 80 -38.77 13.97 15.96
N LEU A 81 -38.15 13.51 14.85
CA LEU A 81 -38.72 12.57 13.88
C LEU A 81 -38.74 11.13 14.41
#